data_AF-A0A7M2SNS1-F1
#
_entry.id   AF-A0A7M2SNS1-F1
#
_cell.length_a   1.000
_cell.length_b   1.000
_cell.length_c   1.000
_cell.angle_alpha   90.00
_cell.angle_beta   90.00
_cell.angle_gamma   90.00
#
_symmetry.space_group_name_H-M   'P 1'
#
loop_
_entity.id
_entity.type
_entity.pdbx_description
1 polymer ?
#
loop_
_entity_poly.entity_id
_entity_poly.type
_entity_poly.pdbx_seq_one_letter_code
_entity_poly.pdbx_strand_id
1 'polypeptide(L)' 'MDMDSPQDVGAAFGALILGVTVSEEPPPPDSPLSRVRAFTARYGEGALNPEHIRAAQEGRPLLP' A
#
# COMPACT_ATOMS: atom_id res chain seq x y z
N MET A 1 10.89 -10.50 5.74
CA MET A 1 9.69 -11.05 6.42
C MET A 1 10.08 -11.74 7.73
N ASP A 2 9.40 -11.40 8.82
CA ASP A 2 9.54 -11.93 10.18
C ASP A 2 8.37 -12.87 10.50
N MET A 3 8.64 -14.17 10.65
CA MET A 3 7.58 -15.18 10.87
C MET A 3 7.04 -15.23 12.31
N ASP A 4 7.60 -14.42 13.22
CA ASP A 4 7.04 -14.19 14.55
C ASP A 4 6.07 -12.99 14.56
N SER A 5 6.00 -12.21 13.47
CA SER A 5 5.03 -11.11 13.31
C SER A 5 3.68 -11.64 12.79
N PRO A 6 2.56 -11.39 13.52
CA PRO A 6 1.23 -11.79 13.05
C PRO A 6 0.85 -11.18 11.68
N GLN A 7 1.36 -9.98 11.38
CA GLN A 7 1.10 -9.29 10.12
C GLN A 7 1.79 -9.99 8.95
N ASP A 8 3.06 -10.36 9.12
CA ASP A 8 3.85 -11.04 8.11
C ASP A 8 3.34 -12.46 7.87
N VAL A 9 2.95 -13.18 8.92
CA VAL A 9 2.27 -14.48 8.82
C VAL A 9 0.96 -14.36 8.05
N GLY A 10 0.15 -13.34 8.37
CA GLY A 10 -1.11 -13.08 7.67
C GLY A 10 -0.91 -12.76 6.19
N ALA A 11 0.08 -11.92 5.87
CA ALA A 11 0.44 -11.58 4.50
C ALA A 11 0.94 -12.81 3.71
N ALA A 12 1.79 -13.64 4.32
CA ALA A 12 2.27 -14.88 3.70
C ALA A 12 1.12 -15.86 3.44
N PHE A 13 0.21 -16.03 4.41
CA PHE A 13 -0.98 -16.86 4.23
C PHE A 13 -1.88 -16.34 3.10
N GLY A 14 -2.16 -15.02 3.08
CA GLY A 14 -2.94 -14.40 2.02
C GLY A 14 -2.32 -14.60 0.64
N ALA A 15 -1.00 -14.46 0.53
CA ALA A 15 -0.27 -14.68 -0.72
C ALA A 15 -0.41 -16.12 -1.23
N LEU A 16 -0.31 -17.11 -0.34
CA LEU A 16 -0.54 -18.52 -0.67
C LEU A 16 -1.95 -18.78 -1.19
N ILE A 17 -2.98 -18.26 -0.51
CA ILE A 17 -4.38 -18.48 -0.88
C ILE A 17 -4.74 -17.80 -2.21
N LEU A 18 -4.21 -16.60 -2.45
CA LEU A 18 -4.50 -15.82 -3.65
C LEU A 18 -3.60 -16.17 -4.85
N GLY A 19 -2.59 -17.03 -4.66
CA GLY A 19 -1.62 -17.37 -5.70
C GLY A 19 -0.74 -16.19 -6.14
N VAL A 20 -0.44 -15.28 -5.21
CA VAL A 20 0.40 -14.09 -5.45
C VAL A 20 1.69 -14.16 -4.63
N THR A 21 2.60 -13.22 -4.86
CA THR A 21 3.85 -13.11 -4.11
C THR A 21 3.89 -11.78 -3.35
N VAL A 22 4.31 -11.81 -2.09
CA VAL A 22 4.62 -10.58 -1.34
C VAL A 22 5.96 -10.05 -1.83
N SER A 23 5.99 -8.80 -2.29
CA SER A 23 7.23 -8.14 -2.70
C SER A 23 7.67 -7.13 -1.64
N GLU A 24 8.95 -7.14 -1.33
CA GLU A 24 9.61 -6.10 -0.52
C GLU A 24 10.24 -5.00 -1.39
N GLU A 25 10.18 -5.14 -2.72
CA GLU A 25 10.72 -4.16 -3.66
C GLU A 25 9.86 -2.87 -3.69
N PRO A 26 10.42 -1.75 -4.16
CA PRO A 26 9.64 -0.55 -4.38
C PRO A 26 8.42 -0.82 -5.28
N PRO A 27 7.24 -0.28 -4.91
CA PRO A 27 6.04 -0.47 -5.72
C PRO A 27 6.20 0.18 -7.10
N PRO A 28 5.54 -0.35 -8.15
CA PRO A 28 5.55 0.26 -9.48
C PRO A 28 5.17 1.74 -9.43
N PRO A 29 5.81 2.64 -10.18
CA PRO A 29 5.64 4.09 -10.04
C PRO A 29 4.20 4.58 -10.22
N ASP A 30 3.41 3.88 -11.04
CA ASP A 30 2.02 4.19 -11.39
C ASP A 30 0.99 3.51 -10.48
N SER A 31 1.43 2.60 -9.59
CA SER A 31 0.57 1.86 -8.69
C SER A 31 -0.15 2.76 -7.67
N PRO A 32 -1.33 2.36 -7.18
CA PRO A 32 -2.02 3.08 -6.10
C PRO A 32 -1.14 3.31 -4.86
N LEU A 33 -0.33 2.32 -4.47
CA LEU A 33 0.55 2.42 -3.31
C LEU A 33 1.64 3.47 -3.51
N SER A 34 2.24 3.56 -4.71
CA SER A 34 3.22 4.60 -5.03
C SER A 34 2.63 6.01 -4.92
N ARG A 35 1.38 6.20 -5.35
CA ARG A 35 0.69 7.50 -5.24
C ARG A 35 0.43 7.89 -3.80
N VAL A 36 -0.01 6.93 -2.97
CA VAL A 36 -0.21 7.16 -1.53
C VAL A 36 1.11 7.52 -0.85
N ARG A 37 2.20 6.79 -1.14
CA ARG A 37 3.54 7.10 -0.60
C ARG A 37 4.03 8.48 -1.01
N ALA A 38 3.80 8.90 -2.25
CA ALA A 38 4.16 10.23 -2.72
C ALA A 38 3.36 11.32 -1.99
N PHE A 39 2.08 11.09 -1.73
CA PHE A 39 1.23 12.01 -0.98
C PHE A 39 1.70 12.14 0.49
N THR A 40 1.91 11.03 1.19
CA THR A 40 2.34 11.06 2.60
C THR A 40 3.75 11.61 2.77
N ALA A 41 4.66 11.40 1.80
CA ALA A 41 5.97 12.04 1.80
C ALA A 41 5.89 13.57 1.76
N ARG A 42 4.83 14.13 1.14
CA ARG A 42 4.65 15.58 0.99
C ARG A 42 3.84 16.21 2.13
N TYR A 43 2.77 15.54 2.58
CA TYR A 43 1.79 16.10 3.51
C TYR A 43 1.81 15.44 4.90
N GLY A 44 2.62 14.39 5.08
CA GLY A 44 2.65 13.57 6.29
C GLY A 44 1.57 12.49 6.31
N GLU A 45 1.79 11.46 7.11
CA GLU A 45 0.84 10.34 7.25
C GLU A 45 -0.49 10.76 7.86
N GLY A 46 -0.49 11.78 8.73
CA GLY A 46 -1.72 12.30 9.36
C GLY A 46 -2.68 13.00 8.40
N ALA A 47 -2.24 13.36 7.20
CA ALA A 47 -3.11 13.91 6.15
C ALA A 47 -3.86 12.80 5.38
N LEU A 48 -3.50 11.53 5.59
CA LEU A 48 -4.12 10.42 4.88
C LEU A 48 -5.52 10.14 5.45
N ASN A 49 -6.49 10.02 4.56
CA ASN A 49 -7.86 9.62 4.90
C ASN A 49 -8.34 8.52 3.95
N PRO A 50 -9.47 7.85 4.24
CA PRO A 50 -9.99 6.78 3.39
C PRO A 50 -10.29 7.21 1.94
N GLU A 51 -10.63 8.48 1.69
CA GLU A 51 -10.87 8.99 0.33
C GLU A 51 -9.60 9.00 -0.51
N HIS A 52 -8.43 9.23 0.10
CA HIS A 52 -7.14 9.15 -0.61
C HIS A 52 -6.82 7.73 -1.07
N ILE A 53 -7.21 6.72 -0.30
CA ILE A 53 -7.06 5.31 -0.70
C ILE A 53 -7.97 5.02 -1.90
N ARG A 54 -9.23 5.44 -1.83
CA ARG A 54 -10.18 5.28 -2.94
C ARG A 54 -9.72 6.02 -4.19
N ALA A 55 -9.28 7.26 -4.06
CA ALA A 55 -8.73 8.05 -5.17
C ALA A 55 -7.51 7.37 -5.80
N ALA A 56 -6.60 6.81 -5.00
CA ALA A 56 -5.45 6.07 -5.50
C ALA A 56 -5.86 4.81 -6.29
N GLN A 57 -6.85 4.05 -5.79
CA GLN A 57 -7.38 2.86 -6.47
C GLN A 57 -8.08 3.20 -7.79
N GLU A 58 -8.85 4.29 -7.82
CA GLU A 58 -9.58 4.77 -9.00
C GLU A 58 -8.68 5.56 -9.96
N GLY A 59 -7.41 5.75 -9.63
CA GLY A 59 -6.47 6.53 -10.43
C GLY A 59 -6.71 8.04 -10.42
N ARG A 60 -7.55 8.55 -9.51
CA ARG A 60 -7.84 9.97 -9.32
C ARG A 60 -6.72 10.70 -8.54
N PRO A 61 -6.62 12.03 -8.66
CA PRO A 61 -5.69 12.82 -7.84
C PRO A 61 -5.99 12.73 -6.34
N LEU A 62 -4.93 12.70 -5.51
CA LEU A 62 -5.04 12.80 -4.05
C LEU A 62 -4.97 14.28 -3.67
N LEU A 63 -6.07 14.81 -3.12
CA LEU A 63 -6.18 16.21 -2.73
C LEU A 63 -5.62 16.44 -1.31
N PRO A 64 -5.06 17.61 -0.98
CA PRO A 64 -4.58 17.93 0.36
C PRO A 64 -5.69 17.95 1.43
#